data_AF-A0A9J7ZJ04-F1
#
_entry.id   AF-A0A9J7ZJ04-F1
#
_cell.length_a   1.000
_cell.length_b   1.000
_cell.length_c   1.000
_cell.angle_alpha   90.00
_cell.angle_beta   90.00
_cell.angle_gamma   90.00
#
_symmetry.space_group_name_H-M   'P 1'
#
loop_
_entity.id
_entity.type
_entity.pdbx_description
1 polymer ?
#
loop_
_entity_poly.entity_id
_entity_poly.type
_entity_poly.pdbx_seq_one_letter_code
_entity_poly.pdbx_strand_id
1 'polypeptide(L)'
;MVSLGPKGVINDWRKFKLESMDQEALPPNKRELLRQMSSPHKPGDSCVGGFNRKMSAQEYELIKEDDEKSLHKYRKQCMQEMHERLSFGPKFEGVYDLDSGEAFLEVIEKEHRLTVVVVHIFKDGVQGCEVLNSCMDCLATEYPSVKFCRISAAATGAGERFSDDVLPALLVYKAGELLGNFLAVTQHFSEEFFATDVEAFLNEYGLLPEKECGPGADEDEADVE
;
A
#
# COMPACT_ATOMS: atom_id res chain seq x y z
N MET A 1 -1.23 16.64 0.43
CA MET A 1 0.04 15.89 0.32
C MET A 1 1.07 16.53 1.25
N VAL A 2 1.04 16.16 2.53
CA VAL A 2 2.08 16.50 3.53
C VAL A 2 2.17 15.31 4.49
N SER A 3 2.64 14.17 4.00
CA SER A 3 2.70 12.93 4.80
C SER A 3 4.12 12.53 5.18
N LEU A 4 5.15 13.18 4.65
CA LEU A 4 6.54 12.74 4.84
C LEU A 4 7.48 13.91 5.16
N GLY A 5 8.54 13.61 5.92
CA GLY A 5 9.59 14.54 6.33
C GLY A 5 9.18 15.54 7.43
N PRO A 6 10.00 16.57 7.70
CA PRO A 6 9.82 17.45 8.87
C PRO A 6 8.47 18.20 8.91
N LYS A 7 7.81 18.40 7.77
CA LYS A 7 6.48 19.00 7.71
C LYS A 7 5.37 18.00 8.03
N GLY A 8 5.55 16.73 7.65
CA GLY A 8 4.65 15.63 8.03
C GLY A 8 4.64 15.44 9.55
N VAL A 9 5.81 15.38 10.17
CA VAL A 9 5.94 15.25 11.64
C VAL A 9 5.21 16.37 12.39
N ILE A 10 5.33 17.61 11.93
CA ILE A 10 4.63 18.75 12.54
C ILE A 10 3.11 18.63 12.35
N ASN A 11 2.68 18.20 11.16
CA ASN A 11 1.26 18.04 10.86
C ASN A 11 0.63 16.90 11.66
N ASP A 12 1.32 15.77 11.79
CA ASP A 12 0.89 14.63 12.60
C ASP A 12 0.83 14.99 14.08
N TRP A 13 1.82 15.71 14.62
CA TRP A 13 1.75 16.19 16.00
C TRP A 13 0.58 17.14 16.24
N ARG A 14 0.27 18.06 15.31
CA ARG A 14 -0.90 18.94 15.40
C ARG A 14 -2.21 18.14 15.43
N LYS A 15 -2.31 17.11 14.58
CA LYS A 15 -3.45 16.20 14.54
C LYS A 15 -3.58 15.43 15.86
N PHE A 16 -2.48 14.88 16.38
CA PHE A 16 -2.43 14.24 17.70
C PHE A 16 -2.99 15.14 18.80
N LYS A 17 -2.49 16.37 18.90
CA LYS A 17 -2.94 17.33 19.91
C LYS A 17 -4.43 17.67 19.80
N LEU A 18 -4.96 17.72 18.58
CA LEU A 18 -6.37 17.99 18.35
C LEU A 18 -7.27 16.83 18.78
N GLU A 19 -6.77 15.59 18.67
CA GLU A 19 -7.50 14.36 19.01
C GLU A 19 -7.34 13.94 20.48
N SER A 20 -6.19 14.23 21.09
CA SER A 20 -5.88 13.81 22.45
C SER A 20 -6.39 14.75 23.54
N MET A 21 -6.70 16.01 23.20
CA MET A 21 -7.09 17.03 24.18
C MET A 21 -8.60 17.29 24.16
N ASP A 22 -9.23 17.26 25.34
CA ASP A 22 -10.61 17.68 25.51
C ASP A 22 -10.71 19.22 25.42
N GLN A 23 -11.27 19.73 24.31
CA GLN A 23 -11.35 21.16 24.02
C GLN A 23 -12.20 21.94 25.02
N GLU A 24 -13.14 21.29 25.71
CA GLU A 24 -14.04 21.95 26.66
C GLU A 24 -13.39 22.13 28.04
N ALA A 25 -12.42 21.27 28.39
CA ALA A 25 -11.68 21.34 29.64
C ALA A 25 -10.48 22.31 29.62
N LEU A 26 -10.16 22.89 28.46
CA LEU A 26 -8.94 23.69 28.29
C LEU A 26 -9.08 25.18 28.60
N PRO A 27 -8.00 25.83 29.09
CA PRO A 27 -7.94 27.28 29.17
C PRO A 27 -8.18 27.94 27.81
N PRO A 28 -8.82 29.13 27.78
CA PRO A 28 -9.21 29.79 26.53
C PRO A 28 -8.04 30.03 25.56
N ASN A 29 -6.84 30.32 26.08
CA ASN A 29 -5.64 30.51 25.26
C ASN A 29 -5.20 29.21 24.55
N LYS A 30 -5.25 28.07 25.24
CA LYS A 30 -4.89 26.76 24.65
C LYS A 30 -5.93 26.32 23.63
N ARG A 31 -7.21 26.59 23.90
CA ARG A 31 -8.31 26.32 22.96
C ARG A 31 -8.19 27.14 21.67
N GLU A 32 -7.87 28.43 21.78
CA GLU A 32 -7.63 29.29 20.61
C GLU A 32 -6.43 28.80 19.79
N LEU A 33 -5.36 28.37 20.46
CA LEU A 33 -4.19 27.79 19.79
C LEU A 33 -4.51 26.50 19.03
N LEU A 34 -5.31 25.59 19.61
CA LEU A 34 -5.79 24.38 18.92
C LEU A 34 -6.63 24.71 17.68
N ARG A 35 -7.49 25.75 17.77
CA ARG A 35 -8.27 26.26 16.64
C ARG A 35 -7.38 26.83 15.53
N GLN A 36 -6.27 27.46 15.88
CA GLN A 36 -5.30 27.96 14.90
C GLN A 36 -4.54 26.81 14.22
N MET A 37 -4.24 25.74 14.95
CA MET A 37 -3.57 24.55 14.40
C MET A 37 -4.47 23.73 13.46
N SER A 38 -5.80 23.75 13.64
CA SER A 38 -6.76 23.04 12.78
C SER A 38 -7.10 23.79 11.48
N SER A 39 -6.74 25.07 11.36
CA SER A 39 -7.00 25.87 10.17
C SER A 39 -5.90 25.69 9.12
N PRO A 40 -6.22 25.28 7.88
CA PRO A 40 -5.24 25.29 6.79
C PRO A 40 -4.87 26.75 6.48
N HIS A 41 -3.72 27.20 6.99
CA HIS A 41 -3.23 28.56 6.79
C HIS A 41 -3.15 28.87 5.29
N LYS A 42 -3.98 29.83 4.82
CA LYS A 42 -3.71 30.54 3.57
C LYS A 42 -2.48 31.41 3.79
N PRO A 43 -1.43 31.33 2.96
CA PRO A 43 -0.34 32.28 3.05
C PRO A 43 -0.85 33.60 2.43
N GLY A 44 -1.29 34.53 3.27
CA GLY A 44 -1.80 35.83 2.82
C GLY A 44 -1.81 36.85 3.94
N ASP A 45 -0.84 37.76 3.84
CA ASP A 45 -0.75 39.09 4.46
C ASP A 45 -0.73 39.20 5.99
N SER A 46 0.48 39.27 6.54
CA SER A 46 1.03 40.53 7.06
C SER A 46 2.44 40.32 7.65
N CYS A 47 3.32 41.30 7.43
CA CYS A 47 4.64 41.54 8.03
C CYS A 47 5.87 40.77 7.48
N VAL A 48 6.60 41.50 6.62
CA VAL A 48 8.06 41.63 6.49
C VAL A 48 8.91 40.75 7.41
N GLY A 49 9.77 39.92 6.79
CA GLY A 49 11.02 39.45 7.42
C GLY A 49 11.01 37.99 7.85
N GLY A 50 11.39 37.12 6.91
CA GLY A 50 12.07 35.83 7.14
C GLY A 50 11.59 34.96 8.32
N PHE A 51 10.63 34.08 8.08
CA PHE A 51 10.47 32.91 8.95
C PHE A 51 10.19 31.65 8.13
N ASN A 52 11.26 30.89 7.87
CA ASN A 52 11.21 29.44 7.63
C ASN A 52 10.79 28.67 8.90
N ARG A 53 10.03 29.29 9.82
CA ARG A 53 9.63 28.70 11.09
C ARG A 53 8.30 28.00 10.93
N LYS A 54 8.35 26.67 11.02
CA LYS A 54 7.21 25.78 10.78
C LYS A 54 6.32 25.59 12.02
N MET A 55 6.82 25.92 13.21
CA MET A 55 6.10 25.90 14.49
C MET A 55 6.35 27.16 15.33
N SER A 56 5.29 27.70 15.93
CA SER A 56 5.26 28.81 16.88
C SER A 56 5.87 28.42 18.24
N ALA A 57 6.24 29.41 19.07
CA ALA A 57 6.80 29.15 20.40
C ALA A 57 5.81 28.43 21.33
N GLN A 58 4.50 28.74 21.20
CA GLN A 58 3.44 28.14 22.01
C GLN A 58 3.24 26.66 21.67
N GLU A 59 3.42 26.26 20.41
CA GLU A 59 3.43 24.84 20.01
C GLU A 59 4.56 24.06 20.71
N TYR A 60 5.76 24.64 20.82
CA TYR A 60 6.87 24.00 21.54
C TYR A 60 6.62 23.79 23.03
N GLU A 61 5.83 24.65 23.67
CA GLU A 61 5.46 24.49 25.07
C GLU A 61 4.50 23.32 25.26
N LEU A 62 3.53 23.14 24.35
CA LEU A 62 2.60 22.02 24.39
C LEU A 62 3.29 20.66 24.19
N ILE A 63 4.39 20.58 23.44
CA ILE A 63 5.17 19.34 23.27
C ILE A 63 5.69 18.82 24.62
N LYS A 64 6.10 19.73 25.51
CA LYS A 64 6.66 19.36 26.83
C LYS A 64 5.63 18.76 27.78
N GLU A 65 4.34 18.93 27.48
CA GLU A 65 3.22 18.43 28.27
C GLU A 65 2.71 17.07 27.77
N ASP A 66 3.35 16.46 26.76
CA ASP A 66 2.93 15.19 26.17
C ASP A 66 3.23 13.97 27.08
N ASP A 67 2.24 13.07 27.17
CA ASP A 67 2.33 11.81 27.91
C ASP A 67 2.63 10.63 26.95
N GLU A 68 3.56 9.76 27.35
CA GLU A 68 4.04 8.64 26.54
C GLU A 68 2.93 7.63 26.20
N LYS A 69 1.98 7.38 27.11
CA LYS A 69 0.87 6.45 26.85
C LYS A 69 -0.06 6.99 25.77
N SER A 70 -0.32 8.30 25.82
CA SER A 70 -1.13 9.01 24.82
C SER A 70 -0.46 9.00 23.43
N LEU A 71 0.86 9.20 23.38
CA LEU A 71 1.65 9.11 22.14
C LEU A 71 1.65 7.69 21.55
N HIS A 72 1.79 6.67 22.39
CA HIS A 72 1.74 5.27 21.96
C HIS A 72 0.39 4.93 21.31
N LYS A 73 -0.72 5.33 21.95
CA LYS A 73 -2.07 5.14 21.41
C LYS A 73 -2.24 5.80 20.04
N TYR A 74 -1.73 7.02 19.88
CA TYR A 74 -1.81 7.75 18.62
C TYR A 74 -1.01 7.11 17.48
N ARG A 75 0.21 6.61 17.77
CA ARG A 75 1.02 5.88 16.79
C ARG A 75 0.28 4.65 16.26
N LYS A 76 -0.34 3.86 17.15
CA LYS A 76 -1.16 2.70 16.77
C LYS A 76 -2.35 3.12 15.89
N GLN A 77 -3.07 4.18 16.28
CA GLN A 77 -4.20 4.71 15.52
C GLN A 77 -3.80 5.18 14.12
N CYS A 78 -2.66 5.84 13.96
CA CYS A 78 -2.18 6.28 12.65
C CYS A 78 -1.90 5.11 11.70
N MET A 79 -1.29 4.02 12.19
CA MET A 79 -1.07 2.82 11.40
C MET A 79 -2.39 2.16 11.01
N GLN A 80 -3.32 2.06 11.96
CA GLN A 80 -4.65 1.49 11.71
C GLN A 80 -5.43 2.32 10.68
N GLU A 81 -5.48 3.65 10.81
CA GLU A 81 -6.17 4.52 9.84
C GLU A 81 -5.56 4.42 8.44
N MET A 82 -4.23 4.27 8.34
CA MET A 82 -3.58 4.02 7.04
C MET A 82 -3.96 2.67 6.47
N HIS A 83 -3.93 1.61 7.30
CA HIS A 83 -4.34 0.27 6.90
C HIS A 83 -5.80 0.25 6.43
N GLU A 84 -6.72 0.85 7.20
CA GLU A 84 -8.14 1.01 6.84
C GLU A 84 -8.32 1.74 5.52
N ARG A 85 -7.61 2.86 5.30
CA ARG A 85 -7.68 3.61 4.03
C ARG A 85 -7.20 2.82 2.83
N LEU A 86 -6.24 1.92 3.02
CA LEU A 86 -5.66 1.10 1.97
C LEU A 86 -6.41 -0.23 1.74
N SER A 87 -7.24 -0.65 2.70
CA SER A 87 -8.03 -1.89 2.62
C SER A 87 -9.38 -1.71 1.90
N PHE A 88 -9.69 -0.51 1.40
CA PHE A 88 -10.85 -0.28 0.53
C PHE A 88 -10.54 -0.62 -0.94
N GLY A 89 -11.24 -1.61 -1.49
CA GLY A 89 -11.16 -1.96 -2.91
C GLY A 89 -12.10 -3.12 -3.26
N PRO A 90 -12.33 -3.36 -4.56
CA PRO A 90 -13.00 -4.59 -4.99
C PRO A 90 -12.24 -5.82 -4.47
N LYS A 91 -12.99 -6.86 -4.11
CA LYS A 91 -12.44 -8.18 -3.80
C LYS A 91 -12.69 -9.12 -4.99
N PHE A 92 -11.74 -10.01 -5.24
CA PHE A 92 -11.72 -10.97 -6.33
C PHE A 92 -11.78 -12.39 -5.76
N GLU A 93 -12.34 -13.32 -6.54
CA GLU A 93 -12.63 -14.69 -6.07
C GLU A 93 -11.71 -15.74 -6.71
N GLY A 94 -10.78 -15.33 -7.58
CA GLY A 94 -9.86 -16.24 -8.27
C GLY A 94 -9.04 -15.56 -9.37
N VAL A 95 -8.41 -16.38 -10.20
CA VAL A 95 -7.64 -15.94 -11.37
C VAL A 95 -8.56 -15.77 -12.57
N TYR A 96 -8.41 -14.67 -13.31
CA TYR A 96 -9.20 -14.37 -14.50
C TYR A 96 -8.40 -14.66 -15.78
N ASP A 97 -8.97 -15.47 -16.66
CA ASP A 97 -8.44 -15.70 -18.00
C ASP A 97 -8.74 -14.51 -18.93
N LEU A 98 -7.72 -13.99 -19.59
CA LEU A 98 -7.85 -12.95 -20.62
C LEU A 98 -7.68 -13.58 -22.00
N ASP A 99 -8.62 -13.30 -22.89
CA ASP A 99 -8.70 -13.90 -24.22
C ASP A 99 -8.05 -13.06 -25.33
N SER A 100 -7.69 -11.80 -25.02
CA SER A 100 -7.22 -10.82 -25.99
C SER A 100 -6.37 -9.72 -25.37
N GLY A 101 -5.54 -9.08 -26.19
CA GLY A 101 -4.80 -7.87 -25.80
C GLY A 101 -5.72 -6.70 -25.44
N GLU A 102 -6.93 -6.63 -26.02
CA GLU A 102 -7.94 -5.63 -25.63
C GLU A 102 -8.46 -5.86 -24.22
N ALA A 103 -8.79 -7.12 -23.86
CA ALA A 103 -9.18 -7.48 -22.50
C ALA A 103 -8.06 -7.20 -21.48
N PHE A 104 -6.80 -7.45 -21.87
CA PHE A 104 -5.64 -7.08 -21.06
C PHE A 104 -5.57 -5.57 -20.80
N LEU A 105 -5.70 -4.73 -21.85
CA LEU A 105 -5.68 -3.27 -21.72
C LEU A 105 -6.85 -2.75 -20.88
N GLU A 106 -8.04 -3.32 -21.06
CA GLU A 106 -9.23 -2.94 -20.29
C GLU A 106 -9.03 -3.20 -18.79
N VAL A 107 -8.45 -4.34 -18.43
CA VAL A 107 -8.17 -4.69 -17.03
C VAL A 107 -7.16 -3.75 -16.40
N ILE A 108 -6.13 -3.28 -17.12
CA ILE A 108 -5.14 -2.36 -16.51
C ILE A 108 -5.66 -0.91 -16.43
N GLU A 109 -6.48 -0.47 -17.38
CA GLU A 109 -6.92 0.93 -17.49
C GLU A 109 -8.16 1.25 -16.66
N LYS A 110 -9.12 0.32 -16.59
CA LYS A 110 -10.43 0.56 -15.96
C LYS A 110 -10.53 0.07 -14.53
N GLU A 111 -9.54 -0.67 -14.04
CA GLU A 111 -9.57 -1.22 -12.70
C GLU A 111 -9.44 -0.14 -11.62
N HIS A 112 -9.96 -0.45 -10.43
CA HIS A 112 -9.91 0.48 -9.32
C HIS A 112 -8.47 0.88 -8.98
N ARG A 113 -8.22 2.19 -8.76
CA ARG A 113 -6.86 2.76 -8.62
C ARG A 113 -6.02 2.18 -7.47
N LEU A 114 -6.68 1.60 -6.46
CA LEU A 114 -5.99 0.95 -5.34
C LEU A 114 -5.68 -0.52 -5.59
N THR A 115 -6.34 -1.14 -6.57
CA THR A 115 -6.15 -2.55 -6.92
C THR A 115 -4.81 -2.75 -7.60
N VAL A 116 -4.07 -3.74 -7.10
CA VAL A 116 -2.90 -4.28 -7.81
C VAL A 116 -3.42 -5.35 -8.77
N VAL A 117 -2.96 -5.30 -10.02
CA VAL A 117 -3.25 -6.31 -11.04
C VAL A 117 -1.97 -7.07 -11.34
N VAL A 118 -1.97 -8.38 -11.12
CA VAL A 118 -0.87 -9.28 -11.45
C VAL A 118 -1.27 -10.09 -12.67
N VAL A 119 -0.54 -9.98 -13.77
CA VAL A 119 -0.82 -10.70 -15.01
C VAL A 119 0.31 -11.69 -15.32
N HIS A 120 -0.04 -12.97 -15.37
CA HIS A 120 0.84 -14.03 -15.86
C HIS A 120 0.66 -14.20 -17.37
N ILE A 121 1.70 -13.90 -18.15
CA ILE A 121 1.75 -14.23 -19.58
C ILE A 121 2.41 -15.59 -19.71
N PHE A 122 1.69 -16.55 -20.30
CA PHE A 122 2.11 -17.94 -20.35
C PHE A 122 2.01 -18.54 -21.75
N LYS A 123 2.63 -19.70 -21.92
CA LYS A 123 2.48 -20.53 -23.12
C LYS A 123 2.51 -22.00 -22.72
N ASP A 124 1.56 -22.77 -23.23
CA ASP A 124 1.46 -24.20 -22.96
C ASP A 124 2.74 -24.93 -23.40
N GLY A 125 3.23 -25.84 -22.56
CA GLY A 125 4.45 -26.60 -22.81
C GLY A 125 5.76 -25.87 -22.50
N VAL A 126 5.72 -24.59 -22.15
CA VAL A 126 6.90 -23.88 -21.59
C VAL A 126 7.03 -24.24 -20.11
N GLN A 127 8.26 -24.58 -19.69
CA GLN A 127 8.55 -25.03 -18.34
C GLN A 127 8.16 -23.96 -17.30
N GLY A 128 7.50 -24.38 -16.22
CA GLY A 128 7.11 -23.52 -15.11
C GLY A 128 5.82 -22.72 -15.31
N CYS A 129 5.28 -22.60 -16.53
CA CYS A 129 3.97 -21.96 -16.77
C CYS A 129 2.85 -22.63 -15.97
N GLU A 130 2.75 -23.96 -16.01
CA GLU A 130 1.69 -24.70 -15.30
C GLU A 130 1.82 -24.60 -13.77
N VAL A 131 3.06 -24.63 -13.27
CA VAL A 131 3.34 -24.48 -11.85
C VAL A 131 2.98 -23.07 -11.40
N LEU A 132 3.34 -22.04 -12.18
CA LEU A 132 3.00 -20.65 -11.88
C LEU A 132 1.49 -20.40 -11.97
N ASN A 133 0.77 -21.03 -12.91
CA ASN A 133 -0.70 -21.00 -12.95
C ASN A 133 -1.30 -21.52 -11.63
N SER A 134 -0.81 -22.67 -11.15
CA SER A 134 -1.26 -23.26 -9.87
C SER A 134 -0.93 -22.35 -8.68
N CYS A 135 0.23 -21.69 -8.70
CA CYS A 135 0.62 -20.72 -7.67
C CYS A 135 -0.30 -19.49 -7.67
N MET A 136 -0.66 -18.98 -8.85
CA MET A 136 -1.58 -17.84 -8.99
C MET A 136 -2.97 -18.17 -8.42
N ASP A 137 -3.47 -19.41 -8.59
CA ASP A 137 -4.74 -19.86 -8.01
C ASP A 137 -4.71 -19.84 -6.48
N CYS A 138 -3.61 -20.29 -5.86
CA CYS A 138 -3.41 -20.19 -4.41
C CYS A 138 -3.35 -18.72 -3.95
N LEU A 139 -2.53 -17.90 -4.61
CA LEU A 139 -2.34 -16.49 -4.25
C LEU A 139 -3.62 -15.67 -4.40
N ALA A 140 -4.45 -15.96 -5.41
CA ALA A 140 -5.74 -15.28 -5.58
C ALA A 140 -6.69 -15.53 -4.41
N THR A 141 -6.59 -16.69 -3.76
CA THR A 141 -7.37 -17.02 -2.55
C THR A 141 -6.83 -16.28 -1.32
N GLU A 142 -5.52 -16.13 -1.21
CA GLU A 142 -4.86 -15.48 -0.07
C GLU A 142 -4.91 -13.94 -0.14
N TYR A 143 -4.96 -13.39 -1.35
CA TYR A 143 -4.94 -11.95 -1.62
C TYR A 143 -6.18 -11.51 -2.40
N PRO A 144 -7.38 -11.54 -1.78
CA PRO A 144 -8.63 -11.20 -2.47
C PRO A 144 -8.68 -9.73 -2.91
N SER A 145 -7.85 -8.84 -2.38
CA SER A 145 -7.75 -7.43 -2.81
C SER A 145 -6.86 -7.22 -4.04
N VAL A 146 -6.18 -8.27 -4.51
CA VAL A 146 -5.32 -8.26 -5.70
C VAL A 146 -6.04 -9.00 -6.83
N LYS A 147 -6.02 -8.41 -8.03
CA LYS A 147 -6.59 -9.06 -9.21
C LYS A 147 -5.53 -9.87 -9.92
N PHE A 148 -5.65 -11.19 -9.87
CA PHE A 148 -4.78 -12.09 -10.61
C PHE A 148 -5.41 -12.41 -11.96
N CYS A 149 -4.61 -12.29 -13.03
CA CYS A 149 -5.03 -12.63 -14.37
C CYS A 149 -3.96 -13.50 -15.04
N ARG A 150 -4.38 -14.26 -16.04
CA ARG A 150 -3.46 -14.96 -16.94
C ARG A 150 -3.90 -14.79 -18.38
N ILE A 151 -2.93 -14.77 -19.28
CA ILE A 151 -3.14 -14.60 -20.72
C ILE A 151 -2.14 -15.45 -21.49
N SER A 152 -2.60 -16.15 -22.51
CA SER A 152 -1.69 -16.84 -23.43
C SER A 152 -0.87 -15.80 -24.20
N ALA A 153 0.42 -16.04 -24.38
CA ALA A 153 1.32 -15.19 -25.17
C ALA A 153 0.75 -14.91 -26.57
N ALA A 154 0.05 -15.88 -27.18
CA ALA A 154 -0.61 -15.72 -28.47
C ALA A 154 -1.80 -14.75 -28.42
N ALA A 155 -2.54 -14.70 -27.31
CA ALA A 155 -3.70 -13.84 -27.11
C ALA A 155 -3.33 -12.38 -26.83
N THR A 156 -2.08 -12.09 -26.43
CA THR A 156 -1.62 -10.73 -26.13
C THR A 156 -1.66 -9.77 -27.33
N GLY A 157 -1.72 -10.28 -28.56
CA GLY A 157 -1.51 -9.49 -29.78
C GLY A 157 -0.03 -9.15 -30.05
N ALA A 158 0.89 -9.60 -29.19
CA ALA A 158 2.32 -9.38 -29.27
C ALA A 158 3.12 -10.68 -29.15
N GLY A 159 2.58 -11.82 -29.61
CA GLY A 159 3.17 -13.15 -29.43
C GLY A 159 4.64 -13.27 -29.88
N GLU A 160 5.06 -12.55 -30.93
CA GLU A 160 6.46 -12.53 -31.38
C GLU A 160 7.44 -11.91 -30.36
N ARG A 161 6.94 -11.12 -29.40
CA ARG A 161 7.72 -10.52 -28.32
C ARG A 161 7.86 -11.45 -27.10
N PHE A 162 7.05 -12.50 -27.04
CA PHE A 162 7.03 -13.48 -25.96
C PHE A 162 7.51 -14.83 -26.47
N SER A 163 8.81 -14.90 -26.79
CA SER A 163 9.50 -16.16 -27.07
C SER A 163 9.60 -17.02 -25.80
N ASP A 164 9.89 -18.31 -25.98
CA ASP A 164 9.97 -19.26 -24.86
C ASP A 164 11.03 -18.84 -23.82
N ASP A 165 12.11 -18.17 -24.25
CA ASP A 165 13.19 -17.67 -23.39
C ASP A 165 12.78 -16.57 -22.39
N VAL A 166 11.67 -15.86 -22.64
CA VAL A 166 11.17 -14.79 -21.76
C VAL A 166 9.93 -15.21 -20.97
N LEU A 167 9.47 -16.45 -21.17
CA LEU A 167 8.30 -17.01 -20.52
C LEU A 167 8.69 -18.00 -19.39
N PRO A 168 7.83 -18.17 -18.38
CA PRO A 168 6.65 -17.36 -18.09
C PRO A 168 7.04 -15.93 -17.68
N ALA A 169 6.22 -14.95 -18.08
CA ALA A 169 6.41 -13.56 -17.69
C ALA A 169 5.34 -13.12 -16.69
N LEU A 170 5.73 -12.35 -15.68
CA LEU A 170 4.84 -11.80 -14.67
C LEU A 170 4.90 -10.28 -14.70
N LEU A 171 3.76 -9.66 -14.98
CA LEU A 171 3.59 -8.21 -15.01
C LEU A 171 2.74 -7.77 -13.83
N VAL A 172 3.13 -6.68 -13.18
CA VAL A 172 2.38 -6.11 -12.05
C VAL A 172 2.04 -4.67 -12.34
N TYR A 173 0.75 -4.33 -12.27
CA TYR A 173 0.22 -2.99 -12.52
C TYR A 173 -0.52 -2.44 -11.32
N LYS A 174 -0.57 -1.11 -11.20
CA LYS A 174 -1.46 -0.40 -10.29
C LYS A 174 -1.80 0.96 -10.88
N ALA A 175 -3.09 1.32 -10.88
CA ALA A 175 -3.58 2.60 -11.41
C ALA A 175 -3.10 2.90 -12.85
N GLY A 176 -3.01 1.89 -13.71
CA GLY A 176 -2.54 2.01 -15.09
C GLY A 176 -1.02 2.09 -15.26
N GLU A 177 -0.24 2.11 -14.17
CA GLU A 177 1.21 2.14 -14.20
C GLU A 177 1.79 0.72 -14.03
N LEU A 178 2.84 0.40 -14.80
CA LEU A 178 3.60 -0.84 -14.67
C LEU A 178 4.58 -0.72 -13.51
N LEU A 179 4.35 -1.50 -12.45
CA LEU A 179 5.19 -1.55 -11.25
C LEU A 179 6.31 -2.59 -11.35
N GLY A 180 6.03 -3.74 -11.98
CA GLY A 180 6.97 -4.85 -12.10
C GLY A 180 6.84 -5.56 -13.45
N ASN A 181 7.97 -5.91 -14.05
CA ASN A 181 8.03 -6.68 -15.30
C ASN A 181 9.12 -7.74 -15.18
N PHE A 182 8.70 -8.97 -14.92
CA PHE A 182 9.59 -10.10 -14.65
C PHE A 182 9.50 -11.08 -15.81
N LEU A 183 10.50 -11.06 -16.68
CA LEU A 183 10.64 -12.01 -17.77
C LEU A 183 11.32 -13.28 -17.25
N ALA A 184 10.90 -14.45 -17.75
CA ALA A 184 11.37 -15.75 -17.29
C ALA A 184 11.40 -15.83 -15.75
N VAL A 185 10.29 -15.44 -15.12
CA VAL A 185 10.21 -15.20 -13.67
C VAL A 185 10.64 -16.41 -12.84
N THR A 186 10.52 -17.62 -13.40
CA THR A 186 10.93 -18.87 -12.77
C THR A 186 12.43 -18.98 -12.52
N GLN A 187 13.27 -18.17 -13.17
CA GLN A 187 14.71 -18.09 -12.88
C GLN A 187 15.02 -17.54 -11.48
N HIS A 188 14.04 -16.90 -10.83
CA HIS A 188 14.17 -16.42 -9.45
C HIS A 188 13.85 -17.49 -8.40
N PHE A 189 13.37 -18.67 -8.83
CA PHE A 189 12.96 -19.75 -7.93
C PHE A 189 13.83 -20.99 -8.09
N SER A 190 13.70 -21.93 -7.16
CA SER A 190 14.20 -23.29 -7.33
C SER A 190 13.43 -24.02 -8.45
N GLU A 191 14.00 -25.13 -8.92
CA GLU A 191 13.38 -25.99 -9.95
C GLU A 191 11.97 -26.46 -9.56
N GLU A 192 11.78 -26.76 -8.28
CA GLU A 192 10.47 -26.95 -7.65
C GLU A 192 10.15 -25.72 -6.80
N PHE A 193 9.07 -25.01 -7.12
CA PHE A 193 8.62 -23.83 -6.40
C PHE A 193 7.10 -23.85 -6.21
N PHE A 194 6.62 -23.13 -5.20
CA PHE A 194 5.23 -23.08 -4.79
C PHE A 194 4.75 -21.64 -4.61
N ALA A 195 3.47 -21.48 -4.26
CA ALA A 195 2.84 -20.17 -4.07
C ALA A 195 3.60 -19.30 -3.06
N THR A 196 4.16 -19.89 -2.00
CA THR A 196 4.95 -19.19 -0.98
C THR A 196 6.24 -18.59 -1.53
N ASP A 197 6.87 -19.21 -2.53
CA ASP A 197 8.08 -18.69 -3.16
C ASP A 197 7.74 -17.48 -4.04
N VAL A 198 6.64 -17.56 -4.80
CA VAL A 198 6.11 -16.46 -5.60
C VAL A 198 5.65 -15.30 -4.71
N GLU A 199 4.99 -15.61 -3.59
CA GLU A 199 4.60 -14.64 -2.57
C GLU A 199 5.82 -13.90 -2.01
N ALA A 200 6.84 -14.64 -1.55
CA ALA A 200 8.05 -14.07 -0.97
C ALA A 200 8.75 -13.14 -1.97
N PHE A 201 8.84 -13.57 -3.23
CA PHE A 201 9.40 -12.76 -4.31
C PHE A 201 8.61 -11.47 -4.52
N LEU A 202 7.28 -11.52 -4.66
CA LEU A 202 6.48 -10.31 -4.86
C LEU A 202 6.53 -9.37 -3.64
N ASN A 203 6.60 -9.92 -2.42
CA ASN A 203 6.74 -9.15 -1.19
C ASN A 203 8.10 -8.45 -1.08
N GLU A 204 9.18 -9.05 -1.58
CA GLU A 204 10.52 -8.43 -1.59
C GLU A 204 10.51 -7.10 -2.38
N TYR A 205 9.69 -7.02 -3.43
CA TYR A 205 9.48 -5.79 -4.22
C TYR A 205 8.33 -4.91 -3.70
N GLY A 206 7.65 -5.29 -2.62
CA GLY A 206 6.50 -4.56 -2.09
C GLY A 206 5.29 -4.52 -3.04
N LEU A 207 5.12 -5.57 -3.86
CA LEU A 207 4.10 -5.64 -4.90
C LEU A 207 2.79 -6.28 -4.43
N LEU A 208 2.78 -6.93 -3.27
CA LEU A 208 1.58 -7.43 -2.63
C LEU A 208 1.19 -6.51 -1.45
N PRO A 209 -0.12 -6.32 -1.21
CA PRO A 209 -0.58 -5.65 0.00
C PRO A 209 -0.28 -6.50 1.24
N GLU A 210 -0.31 -5.89 2.42
CA GLU A 210 -0.27 -6.66 3.67
C GLU A 210 -1.46 -7.62 3.73
N LYS A 211 -1.22 -8.87 4.14
CA LYS A 211 -2.30 -9.82 4.42
C LYS A 211 -3.17 -9.25 5.54
N GLU A 212 -4.49 -9.28 5.38
CA GLU A 212 -5.42 -9.00 6.47
C GLU A 212 -5.15 -10.05 7.57
N CYS A 213 -4.34 -9.70 8.57
CA CYS A 213 -4.08 -10.60 9.69
C CYS A 213 -5.41 -10.78 10.41
N GLY A 214 -5.95 -12.00 10.37
CA GLY A 214 -7.12 -12.35 11.16
C GLY A 214 -6.85 -12.06 12.65
N PRO A 215 -7.89 -11.83 13.47
CA PRO A 215 -7.76 -11.40 14.86
C PRO A 215 -7.18 -12.47 15.82
N GLY A 216 -6.08 -13.14 15.47
CA GLY A 216 -5.52 -14.26 16.25
C GLY A 216 -4.01 -14.35 16.33
N ALA A 217 -3.25 -13.35 15.88
CA ALA A 217 -1.77 -13.39 15.92
C ALA A 217 -1.11 -12.50 17.00
N ASP A 218 -1.89 -11.66 17.70
CA ASP A 218 -1.37 -10.68 18.67
C ASP A 218 -1.58 -11.09 20.15
N GLU A 219 -1.93 -12.35 20.45
CA GLU A 219 -2.15 -12.80 21.84
C GLU A 219 -0.92 -13.40 22.53
N ASP A 220 0.22 -13.60 21.85
CA ASP A 220 1.35 -14.38 22.41
C ASP A 220 2.63 -13.59 22.77
N GLU A 221 2.65 -12.25 22.74
CA GLU A 221 3.81 -11.46 23.22
C GLU A 221 3.46 -10.41 24.29
N ALA A 222 2.70 -10.82 25.31
CA ALA A 222 2.56 -10.04 26.53
C ALA A 222 2.44 -10.94 27.77
N ASP A 223 3.42 -11.82 27.99
CA ASP A 223 3.77 -12.25 29.35
C ASP A 223 5.19 -12.82 29.39
N VAL A 224 6.15 -11.97 29.75
CA VAL A 224 7.38 -12.40 30.42
C VAL A 224 7.73 -11.34 31.46
N GLU A 225 7.65 -11.78 32.71
CA GLU A 225 7.89 -11.11 34.00
C GLU A 225 9.08 -10.12 34.05
#